data_AF-A0AAJ6F9J1-F1
#
_entry.id   AF-A0AAJ6F9J1-F1
#
_cell.length_a   1.000
_cell.length_b   1.000
_cell.length_c   1.000
_cell.angle_alpha   90.00
_cell.angle_beta   90.00
_cell.angle_gamma   90.00
#
_symmetry.space_group_name_H-M   'P 1'
#
loop_
_entity.id
_entity.type
_entity.pdbx_description
1 polymer ?
#
loop_
_entity_poly.entity_id
_entity_poly.type
_entity_poly.pdbx_seq_one_letter_code
_entity_poly.pdbx_strand_id
1 'polypeptide(L)' 'MVVEHGMQVVLNAEVVGDAYAIASNYLRKSGAIPDTFVTNERLLGIIVKLFQRGERNRIRLANKAIAQFEAETLVVA' A
#
# COMPACT_ATOMS: atom_id res chain seq x y z
N MET A 1 19.96 11.63 -25.08
CA MET A 1 20.31 10.33 -24.46
C MET A 1 19.33 10.10 -23.31
N VAL A 2 18.59 9.00 -23.37
CA VAL A 2 17.42 8.67 -22.54
C VAL A 2 17.88 7.84 -21.35
N VAL A 3 17.91 8.40 -20.14
CA VAL A 3 18.25 7.64 -18.90
C VAL A 3 17.36 7.96 -17.69
N GLU A 4 16.27 8.71 -17.88
CA GLU A 4 15.41 9.15 -16.75
C GLU A 4 14.32 8.12 -16.37
N HIS A 5 14.02 7.13 -17.23
CA HIS A 5 12.92 6.19 -16.98
C HIS A 5 13.27 5.03 -16.04
N GLY A 6 14.54 4.69 -15.86
CA GLY A 6 14.96 3.59 -14.96
C GLY A 6 14.81 3.95 -13.48
N MET A 7 15.12 5.19 -13.10
CA MET A 7 15.11 5.64 -11.70
C MET A 7 13.70 5.88 -11.18
N GLN A 8 12.79 6.36 -12.04
CA GLN A 8 11.40 6.58 -11.64
C GLN A 8 10.70 5.26 -11.31
N VAL A 9 10.93 4.18 -12.08
CA VAL A 9 10.32 2.87 -11.80
C VAL A 9 10.84 2.27 -10.48
N VAL A 10 12.14 2.40 -10.19
CA VAL A 10 12.75 1.89 -8.94
C VAL A 10 12.24 2.68 -7.73
N LEU A 11 12.17 4.01 -7.81
CA LEU A 11 11.62 4.85 -6.74
C LEU A 11 10.12 4.62 -6.52
N ASN A 12 9.36 4.36 -7.58
CA ASN A 12 7.93 4.05 -7.49
C ASN A 12 7.70 2.70 -6.77
N ALA A 13 8.52 1.68 -7.08
CA ALA A 13 8.45 0.37 -6.45
C ALA A 13 8.82 0.45 -4.95
N GLU A 14 9.81 1.28 -4.60
CA GLU A 14 10.21 1.51 -3.21
C GLU A 14 9.09 2.15 -2.39
N VAL A 15 8.45 3.22 -2.90
CA VAL A 15 7.34 3.90 -2.20
C VAL A 15 6.15 2.96 -1.96
N VAL A 16 5.77 2.16 -2.97
CA VAL A 16 4.69 1.18 -2.86
C VAL A 16 5.04 0.07 -1.86
N GLY A 17 6.27 -0.45 -1.93
CA GLY A 17 6.75 -1.48 -1.02
C GLY A 17 6.80 -1.02 0.44
N ASP A 18 7.32 0.18 0.68
CA ASP A 18 7.42 0.77 2.02
C ASP A 18 6.03 1.06 2.61
N ALA A 19 5.12 1.63 1.80
CA ALA A 19 3.74 1.83 2.22
C ALA A 19 3.02 0.51 2.54
N TYR A 20 3.28 -0.55 1.75
CA TYR A 20 2.73 -1.87 2.00
C TYR A 20 3.25 -2.49 3.30
N ALA A 21 4.56 -2.38 3.57
CA ALA A 21 5.16 -2.88 4.80
C ALA A 21 4.56 -2.19 6.05
N ILE A 22 4.36 -0.87 5.98
CA ILE A 22 3.74 -0.09 7.07
C ILE A 22 2.28 -0.52 7.28
N ALA A 23 1.49 -0.53 6.21
CA ALA A 23 0.05 -0.81 6.30
C ALA A 23 -0.23 -2.26 6.72
N SER A 24 0.48 -3.23 6.13
CA SER A 24 0.29 -4.64 6.47
C SER A 24 0.68 -4.94 7.92
N ASN A 25 1.75 -4.34 8.44
CA ASN A 25 2.15 -4.49 9.83
C ASN A 25 1.08 -3.95 10.80
N TYR A 26 0.50 -2.78 10.51
CA TYR A 26 -0.60 -2.25 11.31
C TYR A 26 -1.82 -3.17 11.26
N LEU A 27 -2.25 -3.56 10.05
CA LEU A 27 -3.45 -4.37 9.86
C LEU A 27 -3.31 -5.77 10.49
N ARG A 28 -2.12 -6.39 10.47
CA ARG A 28 -1.84 -7.64 11.20
C ARG A 28 -1.99 -7.46 12.70
N LYS A 29 -1.39 -6.40 13.26
CA LYS A 29 -1.48 -6.09 14.69
C LYS A 29 -2.90 -5.78 15.15
N SER A 30 -3.71 -5.18 14.29
CA SER A 30 -5.14 -4.91 14.56
C SER A 30 -6.05 -6.14 14.40
N GLY A 31 -5.55 -7.23 13.80
CA GLY A 31 -6.35 -8.40 13.45
C GLY A 31 -7.19 -8.27 12.17
N ALA A 32 -7.08 -7.15 11.45
CA ALA A 32 -7.81 -6.91 10.19
C ALA A 32 -7.30 -7.76 9.01
N ILE A 33 -6.04 -8.23 9.04
CA ILE A 33 -5.51 -9.23 8.11
C ILE A 33 -4.77 -10.34 8.87
N PRO A 34 -4.75 -11.58 8.36
CA PRO A 34 -4.04 -12.69 9.02
C PRO A 34 -2.53 -12.44 9.08
N ASP A 35 -1.92 -12.83 10.20
CA ASP A 35 -0.47 -12.78 10.43
C ASP A 35 0.24 -13.91 9.67
N THR A 36 0.26 -13.80 8.34
CA THR A 36 0.89 -14.76 7.44
C THR A 36 1.87 -14.04 6.52
N PHE A 37 2.87 -14.74 5.99
CA PHE A 37 3.81 -14.18 5.02
C PHE A 37 3.22 -13.94 3.62
N VAL A 38 1.95 -14.30 3.41
CA VAL A 38 1.27 -14.13 2.13
C VAL A 38 0.92 -12.66 1.91
N THR A 39 1.19 -12.16 0.71
CA THR A 39 0.81 -10.81 0.31
C THR A 39 -0.71 -10.68 0.30
N ASN A 40 -1.25 -9.69 1.00
CA ASN A 40 -2.65 -9.34 0.92
C ASN A 40 -2.89 -8.53 -0.36
N GLU A 41 -3.37 -9.21 -1.39
CA GLU A 41 -3.57 -8.63 -2.74
C GLU A 41 -4.54 -7.45 -2.73
N ARG A 42 -5.56 -7.48 -1.87
CA ARG A 42 -6.52 -6.39 -1.71
C ARG A 42 -5.84 -5.12 -1.20
N LEU A 43 -5.04 -5.23 -0.13
CA LEU A 43 -4.27 -4.11 0.41
C LEU A 43 -3.29 -3.56 -0.63
N LEU A 44 -2.56 -4.44 -1.32
CA LEU A 44 -1.63 -4.04 -2.38
C LEU A 44 -2.36 -3.29 -3.51
N GLY A 45 -3.53 -3.77 -3.92
CA GLY A 45 -4.36 -3.12 -4.92
C GLY A 45 -4.80 -1.71 -4.54
N ILE A 46 -5.16 -1.47 -3.27
CA ILE A 46 -5.50 -0.14 -2.76
C ILE A 46 -4.29 0.79 -2.83
N ILE A 47 -3.12 0.32 -2.37
CA ILE A 47 -1.87 1.09 -2.39
C ILE A 47 -1.49 1.47 -3.82
N VAL A 48 -1.53 0.52 -4.76
CA VAL A 48 -1.23 0.78 -6.17
C VAL A 48 -2.19 1.81 -6.78
N LYS A 49 -3.50 1.72 -6.48
CA LYS A 49 -4.49 2.69 -6.96
C LYS A 49 -4.24 4.10 -6.40
N LEU A 50 -3.94 4.22 -5.11
CA LEU A 50 -3.64 5.51 -4.47
C LEU A 50 -2.33 6.11 -5.00
N PHE A 51 -1.33 5.28 -5.25
CA PHE A 51 -0.07 5.68 -5.85
C PHE A 51 -0.26 6.20 -7.28
N GLN A 52 -1.03 5.47 -8.11
CA GLN A 52 -1.38 5.90 -9.47
C GLN A 52 -2.17 7.23 -9.50
N ARG A 53 -2.90 7.56 -8.43
CA ARG A 53 -3.57 8.86 -8.25
C ARG A 53 -2.63 9.99 -7.82
N GLY A 54 -1.34 9.71 -7.63
CA GLY A 54 -0.31 10.71 -7.35
C GLY A 54 0.14 10.80 -5.89
N GLU A 55 -0.32 9.92 -5.00
CA GLU A 55 0.16 9.89 -3.61
C GLU A 55 1.56 9.26 -3.54
N ARG A 56 2.60 10.09 -3.45
CA ARG A 56 4.02 9.65 -3.43
C ARG A 56 4.63 9.59 -2.04
N ASN A 57 3.95 10.11 -1.02
CA ASN A 57 4.46 10.05 0.34
C ASN A 57 4.07 8.69 0.96
N ARG A 58 5.08 7.85 1.24
CA ARG A 58 4.88 6.47 1.77
C ARG A 58 3.99 6.40 3.01
N ILE A 59 4.10 7.35 3.94
CA ILE A 59 3.30 7.39 5.18
C ILE A 59 1.84 7.76 4.86
N ARG A 60 1.61 8.80 4.05
CA ARG A 60 0.26 9.19 3.63
C ARG A 60 -0.41 8.08 2.81
N LEU A 61 0.36 7.43 1.95
CA LEU A 61 -0.09 6.32 1.12
C LEU A 61 -0.54 5.14 2.00
N ALA A 62 0.28 4.74 2.97
CA ALA A 62 -0.07 3.69 3.93
C ALA A 62 -1.32 4.04 4.74
N ASN A 63 -1.39 5.24 5.33
CA ASN A 63 -2.53 5.66 6.16
C ASN A 63 -3.83 5.71 5.37
N LYS A 64 -3.80 6.21 4.12
CA LYS A 64 -4.97 6.19 3.24
C LYS A 64 -5.38 4.76 2.87
N ALA A 65 -4.41 3.88 2.63
CA ALA A 65 -4.69 2.49 2.32
C ALA A 65 -5.32 1.75 3.51
N ILE A 66 -4.83 1.96 4.74
CA ILE A 66 -5.42 1.43 5.97
C ILE A 66 -6.88 1.89 6.08
N ALA A 67 -7.12 3.20 6.03
CA ALA A 67 -8.45 3.76 6.20
C ALA A 67 -9.45 3.21 5.15
N GLN A 68 -9.03 3.10 3.89
CA GLN A 68 -9.87 2.52 2.84
C GLN A 68 -10.09 1.01 3.05
N PHE A 69 -9.05 0.26 3.43
CA PHE A 69 -9.15 -1.18 3.67
C PHE A 69 -10.14 -1.49 4.80
N GLU A 70 -10.06 -0.75 5.90
CA GLU A 70 -10.96 -0.90 7.04
C GLU A 70 -12.40 -0.50 6.67
N ALA A 71 -12.58 0.65 6.00
CA ALA A 71 -13.91 1.10 5.58
C ALA A 71 -14.62 0.10 4.67
N GLU A 72 -13.92 -0.46 3.69
CA GLU A 72 -14.45 -1.50 2.81
C GLU A 72 -14.68 -2.84 3.54
N THR A 73 -13.95 -3.13 4.63
CA THR A 73 -14.16 -4.34 5.45
C THR A 73 -15.43 -4.19 6.30
N LEU A 74 -15.66 -3.00 6.85
CA LEU A 74 -16.87 -2.65 7.60
C LEU A 74 -18.15 -2.67 6.75
N VAL A 75 -18.05 -2.49 5.43
CA VAL A 75 -19.21 -2.56 4.51
C VAL A 75 -19.65 -4.00 4.23
N VAL A 76 -18.78 -4.99 4.46
CA VAL A 76 -19.03 -6.41 4.12
C VAL A 76 -19.32 -7.26 5.37
N ALA A 77 -19.08 -6.72 6.57
CA ALA A 77 -19.38 -7.36 7.86
C ALA A 77 -20.81 -7.06 8.31
#